data_AF-A0A6M2D063-F1
#
_entry.id   AF-A0A6M2D063-F1
#
_cell.length_a   1.000
_cell.length_b   1.000
_cell.length_c   1.000
_cell.angle_alpha   90.00
_cell.angle_beta   90.00
_cell.angle_gamma   90.00
#
_symmetry.space_group_name_H-M   'P 1'
#
loop_
_entity.id
_entity.type
_entity.pdbx_description
1 polymer ?
#
loop_
_entity_poly.entity_id
_entity_poly.type
_entity_poly.pdbx_seq_one_letter_code
_entity_poly.pdbx_strand_id
1 'polypeptide(L)'
;MSSGKNENILQAIASPEDTREIAQQELGETAAVKEHAFNQLRELILGEPLLDCPMDEDFLAKFLRARKYDVQSAFKNVQTYFKVRRDYPEMFAELKPSSVPFNDACRKHRLVTLSRKTDPKGRAVVKFRTGAWNTEICSLNDFFRITLVHAEHVLLREEFQIRGIVAILDIRGLSVSHIAHYTPSAIKKFMTLIQECLPLRIKAVYIINNPALFDILFTIAKPFMEAKLVKRIRFFGYDCEELLNLVPEDVIPEEHGGTNESYDFDTIEEELKKEEAFFEKINAHGYRRVEENEEGVSRI
;
A
#
# COMPACT_ATOMS: atom_id res chain seq x y z
N MET A 1 -1.82 31.72 -22.36
CA MET A 1 -1.64 30.43 -23.03
C MET A 1 -0.21 29.95 -22.77
N SER A 2 -0.04 29.01 -21.84
CA SER A 2 1.04 28.01 -21.87
C SER A 2 0.72 26.97 -20.79
N SER A 3 0.28 25.80 -21.24
CA SER A 3 -0.02 24.66 -20.39
C SER A 3 1.30 24.01 -19.95
N GLY A 4 1.64 24.12 -18.67
CA GLY A 4 2.72 23.33 -18.07
C GLY A 4 2.29 21.87 -17.96
N LYS A 5 2.89 21.02 -18.79
CA LYS A 5 2.85 19.56 -18.58
C LYS A 5 3.67 19.26 -17.33
N ASN A 6 3.03 18.70 -16.30
CA ASN A 6 3.70 18.09 -15.16
C ASN A 6 4.44 16.83 -15.65
N GLU A 7 5.76 16.89 -15.76
CA GLU A 7 6.60 15.71 -15.93
C GLU A 7 6.81 15.06 -14.56
N ASN A 8 6.04 14.01 -14.30
CA ASN A 8 6.10 13.18 -13.10
C ASN A 8 7.17 12.09 -13.35
N ILE A 9 8.36 12.18 -12.74
CA ILE A 9 9.52 11.35 -13.10
C ILE A 9 9.56 10.06 -12.25
N LEU A 10 8.55 9.22 -12.45
CA LEU A 10 8.78 7.78 -12.49
C LEU A 10 9.07 7.42 -13.94
N GLN A 11 10.29 6.98 -14.24
CA GLN A 11 10.57 6.43 -15.56
C GLN A 11 9.97 5.04 -15.60
N ALA A 12 8.72 4.95 -16.06
CA ALA A 12 8.12 3.68 -16.44
C ALA A 12 9.03 3.07 -17.51
N ILE A 13 9.56 1.87 -17.25
CA ILE A 13 10.04 1.02 -18.34
C ILE A 13 8.79 0.78 -19.18
N ALA A 14 8.82 1.20 -20.44
CA ALA A 14 7.67 1.15 -21.33
C ALA A 14 7.15 -0.30 -21.39
N SER A 15 6.05 -0.57 -20.67
CA SER A 15 5.33 -1.81 -20.83
C SER A 15 4.70 -1.80 -22.23
N PRO A 16 4.83 -2.88 -23.01
CA PRO A 16 4.33 -2.90 -24.39
C PRO A 16 2.80 -2.85 -24.48
N GLU A 17 2.08 -3.16 -23.40
CA GLU A 17 0.61 -3.14 -23.34
C GLU A 17 0.09 -1.78 -22.85
N ASP A 18 -0.93 -1.24 -23.53
CA ASP A 18 -1.60 0.00 -23.12
C ASP A 18 -2.33 -0.20 -21.78
N THR A 19 -2.10 0.70 -20.82
CA THR A 19 -2.75 0.68 -19.51
C THR A 19 -4.28 0.66 -19.61
N ARG A 20 -4.88 1.29 -20.63
CA ARG A 20 -6.33 1.26 -20.87
C ARG A 20 -6.82 -0.12 -21.28
N GLU A 21 -6.06 -0.83 -22.11
CA GLU A 21 -6.39 -2.20 -22.49
C GLU A 21 -6.34 -3.14 -21.28
N ILE A 22 -5.32 -3.00 -20.42
CA ILE A 22 -5.24 -3.75 -19.15
C ILE A 22 -6.44 -3.44 -18.25
N ALA A 23 -6.82 -2.16 -18.13
CA ALA A 23 -7.99 -1.77 -17.34
C ALA A 23 -9.26 -2.43 -17.87
N GLN A 24 -9.48 -2.42 -19.18
CA GLN A 24 -10.63 -3.07 -19.80
C GLN A 24 -10.61 -4.58 -19.59
N GLN A 25 -9.48 -5.25 -19.86
CA GLN A 25 -9.37 -6.70 -19.82
C GLN A 25 -9.38 -7.27 -18.39
N GLU A 26 -8.66 -6.65 -17.45
CA GLU A 26 -8.53 -7.18 -16.09
C GLU A 26 -9.59 -6.67 -15.11
N LEU A 27 -10.11 -5.46 -15.33
CA LEU A 27 -11.04 -4.75 -14.44
C LEU A 27 -12.44 -4.59 -15.03
N GLY A 28 -12.62 -4.80 -16.33
CA GLY A 28 -13.89 -4.46 -17.01
C GLY A 28 -14.09 -2.95 -17.15
N GLU A 29 -13.03 -2.14 -17.03
CA GLU A 29 -13.12 -0.68 -17.06
C GLU A 29 -13.46 -0.20 -18.48
N THR A 30 -14.69 0.25 -18.67
CA THR A 30 -15.17 0.94 -19.89
C THR A 30 -15.82 2.26 -19.49
N ALA A 31 -16.00 3.19 -20.43
CA ALA A 31 -16.62 4.49 -20.12
C ALA A 31 -18.01 4.34 -19.46
N ALA A 32 -18.85 3.45 -19.98
CA ALA A 32 -20.18 3.19 -19.41
C ALA A 32 -20.12 2.54 -18.02
N VAL A 33 -19.21 1.58 -17.81
CA VAL A 33 -19.03 0.94 -16.50
C VAL A 33 -18.50 1.95 -15.48
N LYS A 34 -17.56 2.82 -15.87
CA LYS A 34 -17.05 3.89 -15.00
C LYS A 34 -18.19 4.79 -14.54
N GLU A 35 -18.92 5.39 -15.47
CA GLU A 35 -19.99 6.34 -15.17
C GLU A 35 -21.04 5.74 -14.22
N HIS A 36 -21.52 4.53 -14.55
CA HIS A 36 -22.50 3.84 -13.74
C HIS A 36 -21.98 3.53 -12.32
N ALA A 37 -20.78 2.97 -12.22
CA ALA A 37 -20.21 2.56 -10.94
C ALA A 37 -19.89 3.75 -10.02
N PHE A 38 -19.43 4.88 -10.57
CA PHE A 38 -19.21 6.10 -9.78
C PHE A 38 -20.52 6.64 -9.21
N ASN A 39 -21.59 6.68 -10.02
CA ASN A 39 -22.89 7.16 -9.55
C ASN A 39 -23.44 6.27 -8.43
N GLN A 40 -23.43 4.96 -8.63
CA GLN A 40 -23.90 4.02 -7.61
C GLN A 40 -23.04 4.06 -6.34
N LEU A 41 -21.71 4.14 -6.45
CA LEU A 41 -20.85 4.22 -5.27
C LEU A 41 -21.12 5.51 -4.47
N ARG A 42 -21.33 6.64 -5.16
CA ARG A 42 -21.69 7.90 -4.51
C ARG A 42 -23.04 7.81 -3.80
N GLU A 43 -24.05 7.20 -4.42
CA GLU A 43 -25.35 6.95 -3.79
C GLU A 43 -25.21 6.11 -2.52
N LEU A 44 -24.43 5.03 -2.54
CA LEU A 44 -24.18 4.19 -1.36
C LEU A 44 -23.48 4.96 -0.24
N ILE A 45 -22.49 5.80 -0.57
CA ILE A 45 -21.78 6.63 0.41
C ILE A 45 -22.75 7.65 1.03
N LEU A 46 -23.57 8.34 0.23
CA LEU A 46 -24.57 9.28 0.73
C LEU A 46 -25.64 8.59 1.59
N GLY A 47 -25.90 7.31 1.34
CA GLY A 47 -26.81 6.48 2.12
C GLY A 47 -26.24 5.97 3.45
N GLU A 48 -24.98 6.25 3.79
CA GLU A 48 -24.32 5.86 5.04
C GLU A 48 -24.03 7.10 5.91
N PRO A 49 -24.92 7.47 6.85
CA PRO A 49 -24.80 8.74 7.58
C PRO A 49 -23.56 8.85 8.46
N LEU A 50 -22.94 7.74 8.86
CA LEU A 50 -21.76 7.74 9.72
C LEU A 50 -20.46 7.89 8.94
N LEU A 51 -20.49 7.68 7.63
CA LEU A 51 -19.34 7.77 6.75
C LEU A 51 -19.27 9.18 6.15
N ASP A 52 -18.19 9.89 6.48
CA ASP A 52 -17.76 11.06 5.75
C ASP A 52 -16.58 10.66 4.85
N CYS A 53 -16.70 10.94 3.55
CA CYS A 53 -15.80 10.44 2.51
C CYS A 53 -15.66 11.46 1.38
N PRO A 54 -14.44 11.67 0.83
CA PRO A 54 -14.27 12.42 -0.40
C PRO A 54 -15.08 11.81 -1.55
N MET A 55 -15.72 12.67 -2.36
CA MET A 55 -16.60 12.27 -3.46
C MET A 55 -16.01 12.51 -4.86
N ASP A 56 -14.77 13.01 -4.92
CA ASP A 56 -14.03 13.22 -6.16
C ASP A 56 -13.73 11.89 -6.88
N GLU A 57 -13.68 11.95 -8.21
CA GLU A 57 -13.47 10.76 -9.04
C GLU A 57 -12.14 10.09 -8.73
N ASP A 58 -11.07 10.87 -8.56
CA ASP A 58 -9.71 10.35 -8.31
C ASP A 58 -9.64 9.53 -7.01
N PHE A 59 -10.25 10.03 -5.92
CA PHE A 59 -10.30 9.29 -4.65
C PHE A 59 -11.15 8.02 -4.73
N LEU A 60 -12.30 8.05 -5.43
CA LEU A 60 -13.19 6.89 -5.53
C LEU A 60 -12.66 5.84 -6.52
N ALA A 61 -11.93 6.26 -7.56
CA ALA A 61 -11.40 5.40 -8.61
C ALA A 61 -10.53 4.26 -8.07
N LYS A 62 -9.66 4.54 -7.08
CA LYS A 62 -8.79 3.51 -6.50
C LYS A 62 -9.58 2.35 -5.91
N PHE A 63 -10.70 2.61 -5.24
CA PHE A 63 -11.56 1.57 -4.66
C PHE A 63 -12.28 0.74 -5.72
N LEU A 64 -12.86 1.42 -6.73
CA LEU A 64 -13.53 0.75 -7.85
C LEU A 64 -12.55 -0.14 -8.62
N ARG A 65 -11.37 0.37 -8.99
CA ARG A 65 -10.33 -0.38 -9.71
C ARG A 65 -9.81 -1.55 -8.89
N ALA A 66 -9.57 -1.36 -7.59
CA ALA A 66 -9.14 -2.43 -6.69
C ALA A 66 -10.15 -3.57 -6.57
N ARG A 67 -11.44 -3.28 -6.80
CA ARG A 67 -12.56 -4.23 -6.73
C ARG A 67 -13.16 -4.55 -8.10
N LYS A 68 -12.46 -4.24 -9.19
CA LYS A 68 -12.88 -4.54 -10.57
C LYS A 68 -14.29 -4.03 -10.89
N TYR A 69 -14.59 -2.82 -10.44
CA TYR A 69 -15.89 -2.18 -10.60
C TYR A 69 -17.07 -2.91 -9.95
N ASP A 70 -16.82 -3.88 -9.05
CA ASP A 70 -17.86 -4.37 -8.14
C ASP A 70 -18.17 -3.31 -7.08
N VAL A 71 -19.26 -2.58 -7.29
CA VAL A 71 -19.61 -1.39 -6.51
C VAL A 71 -19.83 -1.71 -5.03
N GLN A 72 -20.46 -2.85 -4.72
CA GLN A 72 -20.72 -3.25 -3.33
C GLN A 72 -19.42 -3.58 -2.59
N SER A 73 -18.50 -4.31 -3.23
CA SER A 73 -17.18 -4.58 -2.66
C SER A 73 -16.33 -3.32 -2.53
N ALA A 74 -16.44 -2.38 -3.48
CA ALA A 74 -15.77 -1.08 -3.41
C ALA A 74 -16.30 -0.25 -2.24
N PHE A 75 -17.62 -0.19 -2.08
CA PHE A 75 -18.26 0.49 -0.95
C PHE A 75 -17.84 -0.11 0.39
N LYS A 76 -17.88 -1.44 0.53
CA LYS A 76 -17.36 -2.14 1.71
C LYS A 76 -15.89 -1.79 1.97
N ASN A 77 -15.07 -1.70 0.92
CA ASN A 77 -13.66 -1.31 1.06
C ASN A 77 -13.52 0.14 1.56
N VAL A 78 -14.33 1.09 1.06
CA VAL A 78 -14.37 2.48 1.57
C VAL A 78 -14.74 2.50 3.05
N GLN A 79 -15.78 1.76 3.45
CA GLN A 79 -16.16 1.66 4.86
C GLN A 79 -15.01 1.09 5.71
N THR A 80 -14.38 -0.01 5.28
CA THR A 80 -13.24 -0.59 5.99
C THR A 80 -12.06 0.38 6.07
N TYR A 81 -11.77 1.11 5.00
CA TYR A 81 -10.68 2.09 4.95
C TYR A 81 -10.81 3.16 6.04
N PHE A 82 -12.01 3.72 6.23
CA PHE A 82 -12.23 4.72 7.28
C PHE A 82 -12.45 4.12 8.68
N LYS A 83 -13.05 2.91 8.79
CA LYS A 83 -13.14 2.19 10.08
C LYS A 83 -11.77 1.85 10.63
N VAL A 84 -10.88 1.33 9.79
CA VAL A 84 -9.50 0.99 10.17
C VAL A 84 -8.71 2.24 10.56
N ARG A 85 -8.89 3.36 9.85
CA ARG A 85 -8.32 4.66 10.23
C ARG A 85 -8.77 5.11 11.63
N ARG A 86 -10.05 4.97 11.95
CA ARG A 86 -10.59 5.25 13.29
C ARG A 86 -10.06 4.28 14.34
N ASP A 87 -10.03 2.99 14.02
CA ASP A 87 -9.76 1.93 15.01
C ASP A 87 -8.28 1.80 15.35
N TYR A 88 -7.39 2.28 14.47
CA TYR A 88 -5.93 2.28 14.68
C TYR A 88 -5.32 3.70 14.65
N PRO A 89 -5.70 4.58 15.60
CA PRO A 89 -5.21 5.96 15.62
C PRO A 89 -3.69 6.05 15.77
N GLU A 90 -3.03 5.05 16.37
CA GLU A 90 -1.56 4.99 16.48
C GLU A 90 -0.86 4.94 15.11
N MET A 91 -1.56 4.51 14.05
CA MET A 91 -1.04 4.47 12.68
C MET A 91 -1.57 5.59 11.79
N PHE A 92 -2.73 6.18 12.12
CA PHE A 92 -3.44 7.09 11.22
C PHE A 92 -3.66 8.50 11.76
N ALA A 93 -3.56 8.72 13.07
CA ALA A 93 -3.68 10.06 13.64
C ALA A 93 -2.60 10.97 13.04
N GLU A 94 -3.05 12.09 12.48
CA GLU A 94 -2.22 13.10 11.79
C GLU A 94 -1.25 12.48 10.78
N LEU A 95 -1.62 11.36 10.14
CA LEU A 95 -0.75 10.68 9.18
C LEU A 95 -0.57 11.57 7.97
N LYS A 96 0.67 12.00 7.73
CA LYS A 96 1.08 12.81 6.59
C LYS A 96 2.59 12.67 6.36
N PRO A 97 3.10 12.98 5.17
CA PRO A 97 4.52 12.92 4.84
C PRO A 97 5.43 13.61 5.87
N SER A 98 5.03 14.77 6.39
CA SER A 98 5.82 15.48 7.41
C SER A 98 5.80 14.84 8.81
N SER A 99 4.85 13.94 9.12
CA SER A 99 4.69 13.33 10.44
C SER A 99 5.29 11.93 10.57
N VAL A 100 5.99 11.45 9.54
CA VAL A 100 6.68 10.15 9.55
C VAL A 100 8.19 10.33 9.67
N PRO A 101 8.92 9.43 10.36
CA PRO A 101 10.36 9.56 10.54
C PRO A 101 11.13 9.14 9.29
N PHE A 102 10.97 9.88 8.18
CA PHE A 102 11.53 9.54 6.87
C PHE A 102 13.06 9.39 6.91
N ASN A 103 13.76 10.29 7.62
CA ASN A 103 15.22 10.21 7.73
C ASN A 103 15.69 8.92 8.38
N ASP A 104 15.08 8.54 9.50
CA ASP A 104 15.50 7.34 10.23
C ASP A 104 15.04 6.08 9.49
N ALA A 105 13.76 5.96 9.15
CA ALA A 105 13.21 4.77 8.51
C ALA A 105 13.70 4.56 7.07
N CYS A 106 13.75 5.61 6.25
CA CYS A 106 14.10 5.51 4.83
C CYS A 106 15.59 5.75 4.59
N ARG A 107 16.13 6.92 4.96
CA ARG A 107 17.50 7.30 4.56
C ARG A 107 18.57 6.48 5.26
N LYS A 108 18.49 6.38 6.59
CA LYS A 108 19.50 5.68 7.40
C LYS A 108 19.37 4.16 7.29
N HIS A 109 18.15 3.64 7.43
CA HIS A 109 17.93 2.20 7.55
C HIS A 109 17.33 1.53 6.31
N ARG A 110 16.84 2.31 5.33
CA ARG A 110 16.26 1.80 4.07
C ARG A 110 15.15 0.75 4.31
N LEU A 111 14.35 0.94 5.36
CA LEU A 111 13.31 -0.01 5.78
C LEU A 111 12.21 -0.13 4.74
N VAL A 112 11.85 0.99 4.10
CA VAL A 112 10.93 1.06 2.98
C VAL A 112 11.59 1.88 1.88
N THR A 113 11.58 1.35 0.67
CA THR A 113 12.02 2.08 -0.54
C THR A 113 11.03 1.78 -1.66
N LEU A 114 10.65 2.83 -2.39
CA LEU A 114 9.82 2.72 -3.59
C LEU A 114 10.70 2.95 -4.81
N SER A 115 10.81 1.93 -5.65
CA SER A 115 11.57 2.07 -6.88
C SER A 115 10.98 3.17 -7.77
N ARG A 116 11.87 3.99 -8.34
CA ARG A 116 11.51 4.99 -9.36
C ARG A 116 11.18 4.36 -10.72
N LYS A 117 11.53 3.08 -10.88
CA LYS A 117 11.31 2.25 -12.05
C LYS A 117 10.30 1.15 -11.73
N THR A 118 9.56 0.74 -12.74
CA THR A 118 8.59 -0.34 -12.68
C THR A 118 9.23 -1.69 -12.97
N ASP A 119 8.51 -2.77 -12.68
CA ASP A 119 8.84 -4.08 -13.23
C ASP A 119 8.49 -4.16 -14.74
N PRO A 120 8.83 -5.24 -15.47
CA PRO A 120 8.56 -5.33 -16.91
C PRO A 120 7.06 -5.26 -17.29
N LYS A 121 6.16 -5.42 -16.31
CA LYS A 121 4.71 -5.32 -16.49
C LYS A 121 4.16 -3.93 -16.13
N GLY A 122 5.03 -2.95 -15.84
CA GLY A 122 4.64 -1.60 -15.43
C GLY A 122 4.09 -1.53 -14.01
N ARG A 123 4.42 -2.49 -13.14
CA ARG A 123 3.96 -2.51 -11.74
C ARG A 123 4.93 -1.72 -10.88
N ALA A 124 4.41 -0.97 -9.91
CA ALA A 124 5.25 -0.32 -8.90
C ALA A 124 5.98 -1.38 -8.07
N VAL A 125 7.27 -1.15 -7.78
CA VAL A 125 8.09 -2.06 -6.99
C VAL A 125 8.42 -1.39 -5.66
N VAL A 126 7.96 -1.99 -4.56
CA VAL A 126 8.27 -1.55 -3.19
C VAL A 126 9.15 -2.59 -2.51
N LYS A 127 10.26 -2.15 -1.91
CA LYS A 127 11.19 -3.01 -1.16
C LYS A 127 11.10 -2.70 0.33
N PHE A 128 10.99 -3.76 1.12
CA PHE A 128 11.03 -3.75 2.58
C PHE A 128 12.29 -4.45 3.08
N ARG A 129 13.04 -3.83 4.00
CA ARG A 129 14.19 -4.45 4.67
C ARG A 129 13.88 -4.72 6.14
N THR A 130 13.08 -5.75 6.40
CA THR A 130 12.58 -6.03 7.75
C THR A 130 13.66 -6.51 8.71
N GLY A 131 14.76 -7.07 8.21
CA GLY A 131 15.90 -7.48 9.04
C GLY A 131 16.87 -6.34 9.38
N ALA A 132 16.78 -5.18 8.70
CA ALA A 132 17.53 -3.97 9.04
C ALA A 132 16.79 -3.06 10.03
N TRP A 133 15.61 -3.49 10.50
CA TRP A 133 14.75 -2.72 11.38
C TRP A 133 15.32 -2.59 12.78
N ASN A 134 15.69 -1.38 13.17
CA ASN A 134 16.05 -1.06 14.54
C ASN A 134 14.83 -0.50 15.30
N THR A 135 14.33 -1.27 16.27
CA THR A 135 13.13 -0.95 17.04
C THR A 135 13.32 0.18 18.05
N GLU A 136 14.57 0.53 18.40
CA GLU A 136 14.90 1.65 19.28
C GLU A 136 14.83 3.00 18.55
N ILE A 137 14.96 2.99 17.22
CA ILE A 137 14.99 4.18 16.37
C ILE A 137 13.64 4.38 15.67
N CYS A 138 13.06 3.31 15.15
CA CYS A 138 11.80 3.33 14.42
C CYS A 138 10.85 2.35 15.10
N SER A 139 9.75 2.82 15.69
CA SER A 139 8.76 1.91 16.26
C SER A 139 8.07 1.09 15.17
N LEU A 140 7.37 0.02 15.54
CA LEU A 140 6.58 -0.75 14.58
C LEU A 140 5.45 0.10 13.97
N ASN A 141 4.89 1.02 14.76
CA ASN A 141 3.89 1.96 14.28
C ASN A 141 4.50 2.95 13.28
N ASP A 142 5.71 3.46 13.52
CA ASP A 142 6.41 4.31 12.55
C ASP A 142 6.66 3.57 11.24
N PHE A 143 7.03 2.30 11.31
CA PHE A 143 7.19 1.45 10.13
C PHE A 143 5.87 1.26 9.37
N PHE A 144 4.74 1.10 10.07
CA PHE A 144 3.43 1.08 9.43
C PHE A 144 3.05 2.44 8.84
N ARG A 145 3.29 3.55 9.55
CA ARG A 145 3.01 4.90 9.07
C ARG A 145 3.75 5.23 7.79
N ILE A 146 5.06 4.96 7.73
CA ILE A 146 5.86 5.20 6.52
C ILE A 146 5.40 4.30 5.36
N THR A 147 5.01 3.06 5.65
CA THR A 147 4.44 2.14 4.65
C THR A 147 3.12 2.66 4.11
N LEU A 148 2.25 3.21 4.98
CA LEU A 148 0.98 3.80 4.60
C LEU A 148 1.16 5.05 3.72
N VAL A 149 2.12 5.92 4.06
CA VAL A 149 2.46 7.09 3.23
C VAL A 149 2.88 6.66 1.82
N HIS A 150 3.78 5.68 1.71
CA HIS A 150 4.21 5.17 0.40
C HIS A 150 3.07 4.47 -0.36
N ALA A 151 2.20 3.74 0.34
CA ALA A 151 1.07 3.07 -0.28
C ALA A 151 0.06 4.07 -0.87
N GLU A 152 -0.26 5.15 -0.15
CA GLU A 152 -1.14 6.20 -0.66
C GLU A 152 -0.50 6.95 -1.83
N HIS A 153 0.80 7.28 -1.75
CA HIS A 153 1.56 7.85 -2.86
C HIS A 153 1.48 7.00 -4.13
N VAL A 154 1.62 5.66 -4.00
CA VAL A 154 1.42 4.74 -5.12
C VAL A 154 -0.02 4.78 -5.64
N LEU A 155 -1.00 4.85 -4.75
CA LEU A 155 -2.42 4.88 -5.09
C LEU A 155 -2.90 6.20 -5.71
N LEU A 156 -2.12 7.28 -5.66
CA LEU A 156 -2.42 8.51 -6.38
C LEU A 156 -2.21 8.39 -7.90
N ARG A 157 -1.52 7.34 -8.37
CA ARG A 157 -1.27 7.10 -9.79
C ARG A 157 -2.22 6.07 -10.36
N GLU A 158 -3.02 6.48 -11.34
CA GLU A 158 -3.94 5.62 -12.09
C GLU A 158 -3.25 4.36 -12.62
N GLU A 159 -2.03 4.51 -13.16
CA GLU A 159 -1.22 3.39 -13.65
C GLU A 159 -1.10 2.27 -12.61
N PHE A 160 -0.82 2.60 -11.35
CA PHE A 160 -0.59 1.61 -10.30
C PHE A 160 -1.88 1.08 -9.68
N GLN A 161 -2.97 1.84 -9.75
CA GLN A 161 -4.30 1.31 -9.49
C GLN A 161 -4.67 0.20 -10.50
N ILE A 162 -4.21 0.32 -11.76
CA ILE A 162 -4.51 -0.62 -12.86
C ILE A 162 -3.47 -1.73 -13.02
N ARG A 163 -2.19 -1.48 -12.77
CA ARG A 163 -1.13 -2.50 -12.93
C ARG A 163 -0.84 -3.21 -11.62
N GLY A 164 -1.06 -2.53 -10.49
CA GLY A 164 -0.79 -3.04 -9.16
C GLY A 164 0.68 -2.91 -8.77
N ILE A 165 1.04 -3.64 -7.71
CA ILE A 165 2.37 -3.55 -7.10
C ILE A 165 3.07 -4.91 -7.01
N VAL A 166 4.39 -4.88 -6.91
CA VAL A 166 5.26 -5.98 -6.50
C VAL A 166 5.94 -5.57 -5.20
N ALA A 167 5.87 -6.42 -4.18
CA ALA A 167 6.60 -6.21 -2.94
C ALA A 167 7.82 -7.13 -2.90
N ILE A 168 8.99 -6.59 -2.55
CA ILE A 168 10.22 -7.34 -2.30
C ILE A 168 10.54 -7.25 -0.81
N LEU A 169 10.58 -8.37 -0.11
CA LEU A 169 10.88 -8.45 1.31
C LEU A 169 12.29 -9.03 1.46
N ASP A 170 13.22 -8.17 1.83
CA ASP A 170 14.57 -8.56 2.22
C ASP A 170 14.60 -8.85 3.72
N ILE A 171 14.75 -10.14 4.04
CA ILE A 171 14.72 -10.67 5.40
C ILE A 171 16.14 -10.77 6.00
N ARG A 172 17.18 -10.34 5.28
CA ARG A 172 18.56 -10.33 5.77
C ARG A 172 18.66 -9.55 7.08
N GLY A 173 19.19 -10.18 8.13
CA GLY A 173 19.33 -9.58 9.46
C GLY A 173 18.14 -9.80 10.40
N LEU A 174 17.12 -10.57 9.99
CA LEU A 174 16.03 -10.95 10.90
C LEU A 174 16.59 -11.64 12.15
N SER A 175 16.20 -11.13 13.32
CA SER A 175 16.63 -11.62 14.62
C SER A 175 15.43 -12.03 15.48
N VAL A 176 15.69 -12.77 16.57
CA VAL A 176 14.65 -13.12 17.55
C VAL A 176 14.05 -11.88 18.20
N SER A 177 14.87 -10.83 18.41
CA SER A 177 14.39 -9.54 18.93
C SER A 177 13.33 -8.93 18.00
N HIS A 178 13.54 -8.96 16.68
CA HIS A 178 12.52 -8.49 15.73
C HIS A 178 11.22 -9.32 15.82
N ILE A 179 11.34 -10.65 15.91
CA ILE A 179 10.17 -11.54 16.02
C ILE A 179 9.31 -11.24 17.25
N ALA A 180 9.93 -10.86 18.37
CA ALA A 180 9.19 -10.52 19.59
C ALA A 180 8.21 -9.34 19.38
N HIS A 181 8.48 -8.44 18.42
CA HIS A 181 7.57 -7.35 18.08
C HIS A 181 6.46 -7.76 17.10
N TYR A 182 6.68 -8.79 16.28
CA TYR A 182 5.67 -9.33 15.36
C TYR A 182 4.68 -10.26 16.06
N THR A 183 3.96 -9.72 17.04
CA THR A 183 2.88 -10.44 17.74
C THR A 183 1.76 -10.81 16.76
N PRO A 184 0.94 -11.85 17.04
CA PRO A 184 -0.22 -12.18 16.21
C PRO A 184 -1.16 -11.00 15.99
N SER A 185 -1.33 -10.13 16.99
CA SER A 185 -2.12 -8.90 16.86
C SER A 185 -1.51 -7.92 15.86
N ALA A 186 -0.20 -7.67 15.96
CA ALA A 186 0.50 -6.78 15.04
C ALA A 186 0.48 -7.30 13.59
N ILE A 187 0.69 -8.61 13.40
CA ILE A 187 0.62 -9.24 12.09
C ILE A 187 -0.80 -9.16 11.54
N LYS A 188 -1.82 -9.45 12.35
CA LYS A 188 -3.22 -9.31 11.94
C LYS A 188 -3.54 -7.88 11.51
N LYS A 189 -3.11 -6.87 12.28
CA LYS A 189 -3.26 -5.45 11.89
C LYS A 189 -2.64 -5.19 10.51
N PHE A 190 -1.38 -5.58 10.31
CA PHE A 190 -0.70 -5.40 9.03
C PHE A 190 -1.41 -6.12 7.87
N MET A 191 -1.87 -7.34 8.11
CA MET A 191 -2.63 -8.11 7.12
C MET A 191 -3.97 -7.46 6.78
N THR A 192 -4.69 -6.89 7.75
CA THR A 192 -5.90 -6.09 7.52
C THR A 192 -5.58 -4.83 6.71
N LEU A 193 -4.46 -4.15 6.99
CA LEU A 193 -4.04 -2.95 6.23
C LEU A 193 -3.87 -3.26 4.73
N ILE A 194 -3.12 -4.30 4.39
CA ILE A 194 -2.72 -4.56 3.00
C ILE A 194 -3.75 -5.37 2.19
N GLN A 195 -4.65 -6.11 2.85
CA GLN A 195 -5.66 -6.95 2.17
C GLN A 195 -7.04 -6.31 2.14
N GLU A 196 -7.45 -5.65 3.24
CA GLU A 196 -8.84 -5.20 3.42
C GLU A 196 -9.00 -3.68 3.41
N CYS A 197 -8.04 -2.93 3.96
CA CYS A 197 -8.11 -1.47 4.10
C CYS A 197 -7.64 -0.74 2.84
N LEU A 198 -6.38 -0.91 2.46
CA LEU A 198 -5.82 -0.21 1.30
C LEU A 198 -6.37 -0.81 0.01
N PRO A 199 -6.83 0.00 -0.96
CA PRO A 199 -7.29 -0.48 -2.27
C PRO A 199 -6.09 -0.87 -3.18
N LEU A 200 -5.13 -1.62 -2.65
CA LEU A 200 -3.95 -2.08 -3.37
C LEU A 200 -4.25 -3.35 -4.16
N ARG A 201 -3.57 -3.47 -5.31
CA ARG A 201 -3.55 -4.71 -6.10
C ARG A 201 -2.15 -5.31 -6.03
N ILE A 202 -1.88 -6.04 -4.95
CA ILE A 202 -0.63 -6.79 -4.80
C ILE A 202 -0.58 -7.87 -5.89
N LYS A 203 0.38 -7.85 -6.81
CA LYS A 203 0.48 -8.84 -7.89
C LYS A 203 1.52 -9.91 -7.60
N ALA A 204 2.53 -9.60 -6.81
CA ALA A 204 3.53 -10.55 -6.33
C ALA A 204 4.17 -10.07 -5.03
N VAL A 205 4.65 -11.03 -4.22
CA VAL A 205 5.48 -10.79 -3.05
C VAL A 205 6.69 -11.69 -3.18
N TYR A 206 7.88 -11.10 -3.31
CA TYR A 206 9.13 -11.81 -3.47
C TYR A 206 9.92 -11.74 -2.16
N ILE A 207 10.26 -12.88 -1.59
CA ILE A 207 10.99 -12.97 -0.33
C ILE A 207 12.42 -13.40 -0.64
N ILE A 208 13.39 -12.58 -0.23
CA ILE A 208 14.82 -12.84 -0.40
C ILE A 208 15.53 -12.85 0.96
N ASN A 209 16.68 -13.50 0.99
CA ASN A 209 17.52 -13.70 2.18
C ASN A 209 16.72 -14.25 3.38
N ASN A 210 15.80 -15.19 3.16
CA ASN A 210 14.96 -15.76 4.23
C ASN A 210 15.69 -16.85 5.02
N PRO A 211 16.16 -16.59 6.27
CA PRO A 211 16.70 -17.64 7.13
C PRO A 211 15.58 -18.56 7.61
N ALA A 212 15.94 -19.72 8.19
CA ALA A 212 14.98 -20.62 8.85
C ALA A 212 14.11 -19.91 9.91
N LEU A 213 14.64 -18.85 10.52
CA LEU A 213 13.91 -18.01 11.47
C LEU A 213 12.65 -17.35 10.85
N PHE A 214 12.65 -17.09 9.53
CA PHE A 214 11.50 -16.57 8.82
C PHE A 214 10.32 -17.56 8.79
N ASP A 215 10.58 -18.86 8.81
CA ASP A 215 9.52 -19.88 8.76
C ASP A 215 8.61 -19.79 9.99
N ILE A 216 9.16 -19.39 11.14
CA ILE A 216 8.39 -19.11 12.36
C ILE A 216 7.45 -17.92 12.13
N LEU A 217 7.99 -16.79 11.64
CA LEU A 217 7.20 -15.60 11.36
C LEU A 217 6.10 -15.89 10.32
N PHE A 218 6.44 -16.61 9.26
CA PHE A 218 5.50 -17.01 8.21
C PHE A 218 4.39 -17.92 8.77
N THR A 219 4.73 -18.85 9.66
CA THR A 219 3.75 -19.74 10.32
C THR A 219 2.76 -18.95 11.19
N ILE A 220 3.23 -17.93 11.91
CA ILE A 220 2.36 -17.04 12.70
C ILE A 220 1.48 -16.19 11.78
N ALA A 221 2.00 -15.75 10.64
CA ALA A 221 1.30 -14.85 9.73
C ALA A 221 0.29 -15.56 8.82
N LYS A 222 0.56 -16.79 8.41
CA LYS A 222 -0.24 -17.57 7.45
C LYS A 222 -1.74 -17.66 7.79
N PRO A 223 -2.19 -17.83 9.06
CA PRO A 223 -3.61 -17.83 9.42
C PRO A 223 -4.35 -16.53 9.10
N PHE A 224 -3.64 -15.41 8.97
CA PHE A 224 -4.21 -14.09 8.67
C PHE A 224 -4.08 -13.70 7.19
N MET A 225 -3.49 -14.56 6.35
CA MET A 225 -3.32 -14.31 4.92
C MET A 225 -4.47 -14.91 4.11
N GLU A 226 -5.03 -14.14 3.20
CA GLU A 226 -5.95 -14.65 2.19
C GLU A 226 -5.23 -15.62 1.24
N ALA A 227 -5.93 -16.66 0.79
CA ALA A 227 -5.37 -17.64 -0.14
C ALA A 227 -4.80 -17.00 -1.43
N LYS A 228 -5.38 -15.88 -1.85
CA LYS A 228 -4.91 -15.11 -3.02
C LYS A 228 -3.54 -14.46 -2.77
N LEU A 229 -3.29 -13.94 -1.57
CA LEU A 229 -1.99 -13.39 -1.19
C LEU A 229 -0.96 -14.51 -1.06
N VAL A 230 -1.29 -15.61 -0.38
CA VAL A 230 -0.40 -16.78 -0.23
C VAL A 230 0.10 -17.29 -1.59
N LYS A 231 -0.80 -17.41 -2.59
CA LYS A 231 -0.45 -17.82 -3.96
C LYS A 231 0.48 -16.86 -4.70
N ARG A 232 0.63 -15.63 -4.22
CA ARG A 232 1.48 -14.59 -4.83
C ARG A 232 2.86 -14.49 -4.18
N ILE A 233 3.08 -15.23 -3.09
CA ILE A 233 4.36 -15.28 -2.40
C ILE A 233 5.29 -16.24 -3.13
N ARG A 234 6.51 -15.79 -3.42
CA ARG A 234 7.61 -16.60 -3.93
C ARG A 234 8.84 -16.40 -3.06
N PHE A 235 9.50 -17.49 -2.74
CA PHE A 235 10.72 -17.51 -1.93
C PHE A 235 11.91 -17.75 -2.85
N PHE A 236 12.94 -16.92 -2.73
CA PHE A 236 14.17 -17.03 -3.53
C PHE A 236 15.39 -17.45 -2.68
N GLY A 237 15.27 -17.51 -1.36
CA GLY A 237 16.41 -17.86 -0.51
C GLY A 237 17.51 -16.80 -0.63
N TYR A 238 18.76 -17.24 -0.69
CA TYR A 238 19.92 -16.35 -0.78
C TYR A 238 20.38 -16.10 -2.22
N ASP A 239 19.91 -16.90 -3.17
CA ASP A 239 20.23 -16.77 -4.59
C ASP A 239 19.15 -15.92 -5.27
N CYS A 240 19.57 -14.79 -5.82
CA CYS A 240 18.67 -13.81 -6.43
C CYS A 240 18.66 -13.90 -7.97
N GLU A 241 19.34 -14.87 -8.61
CA GLU A 241 19.35 -14.98 -10.08
C GLU A 241 17.93 -15.11 -10.66
N GLU A 242 17.08 -15.95 -10.06
CA GLU A 242 15.69 -16.08 -10.49
C GLU A 242 14.86 -14.80 -10.28
N LEU A 243 15.22 -13.95 -9.30
CA LEU A 243 14.54 -12.67 -9.07
C LEU A 243 14.84 -11.69 -10.22
N LEU A 244 16.07 -11.68 -10.74
CA LEU A 244 16.49 -10.81 -11.85
C LEU A 244 15.75 -11.11 -13.16
N ASN A 245 15.21 -12.33 -13.31
CA ASN A 245 14.32 -12.69 -14.43
C ASN A 245 12.91 -12.07 -14.30
N LEU A 246 12.55 -11.55 -13.14
CA LEU A 246 11.19 -11.08 -12.82
C LEU A 246 11.13 -9.58 -12.56
N VAL A 247 12.23 -9.01 -12.07
CA VAL A 247 12.41 -7.59 -11.77
C VAL A 247 13.72 -7.15 -12.41
N PRO A 248 13.75 -6.02 -13.14
CA PRO A 248 14.93 -5.61 -13.88
C PRO A 248 16.12 -5.37 -12.94
N GLU A 249 17.32 -5.68 -13.41
CA GLU A 249 18.56 -5.52 -12.63
C GLU A 249 18.74 -4.08 -12.11
N ASP A 250 18.32 -3.07 -12.86
CA ASP A 250 18.45 -1.65 -12.53
C ASP A 250 17.42 -1.15 -11.49
N VAL A 251 16.51 -2.03 -11.06
CA VAL A 251 15.61 -1.83 -9.90
C VAL A 251 16.21 -2.47 -8.65
N ILE A 252 16.97 -3.55 -8.82
CA ILE A 252 17.51 -4.36 -7.72
C ILE A 252 18.89 -3.81 -7.28
N PRO A 253 19.13 -3.64 -5.97
CA PRO A 253 20.44 -3.22 -5.48
C PRO A 253 21.56 -4.22 -5.80
N GLU A 254 22.80 -3.72 -5.94
CA GLU A 254 23.99 -4.56 -6.19
C GLU A 254 24.18 -5.69 -5.16
N GLU A 255 23.82 -5.43 -3.89
CA GLU A 255 23.86 -6.41 -2.79
C GLU A 255 22.96 -7.65 -3.01
N HIS A 256 22.13 -7.64 -4.06
CA HIS A 256 21.27 -8.73 -4.51
C HIS A 256 21.47 -9.06 -6.00
N GLY A 257 22.60 -8.66 -6.59
CA GLY A 257 22.98 -9.01 -7.96
C GLY A 257 22.39 -8.10 -9.05
N GLY A 258 21.76 -6.97 -8.69
CA GLY A 258 21.33 -5.97 -9.66
C GLY A 258 22.37 -4.88 -9.93
N THR A 259 21.95 -3.79 -10.58
CA THR A 259 22.80 -2.65 -10.99
C THR A 259 22.33 -1.32 -10.39
N ASN A 260 21.39 -1.36 -9.44
CA ASN A 260 20.92 -0.14 -8.76
C ASN A 260 21.91 0.30 -7.66
N GLU A 261 22.83 1.20 -8.02
CA GLU A 261 23.93 1.68 -7.17
C GLU A 261 23.48 2.62 -6.03
N SER A 262 22.43 3.42 -6.26
CA SER A 262 22.01 4.43 -5.28
C SER A 262 20.50 4.69 -5.32
N TYR A 263 19.95 5.03 -4.16
CA TYR A 263 18.56 5.40 -4.02
C TYR A 263 18.45 6.90 -3.76
N ASP A 264 17.74 7.59 -4.65
CA ASP A 264 17.52 9.04 -4.58
C ASP A 264 16.43 9.37 -3.54
N PHE A 265 16.85 9.45 -2.28
CA PHE A 265 15.96 9.77 -1.17
C PHE A 265 15.45 11.21 -1.20
N ASP A 266 16.20 12.14 -1.78
CA ASP A 266 15.83 13.56 -1.84
C ASP A 266 14.61 13.76 -2.72
N THR A 267 14.66 13.24 -3.95
CA THR A 267 13.52 13.31 -4.87
C THR A 267 12.28 12.64 -4.27
N ILE A 268 12.42 11.46 -3.67
CA ILE A 268 11.29 10.73 -3.09
C ILE A 268 10.69 11.51 -1.91
N GLU A 269 11.51 12.07 -1.03
CA GLU A 269 11.01 12.87 0.10
C GLU A 269 10.26 14.13 -0.40
N GLU A 270 10.79 14.81 -1.42
CA GLU A 270 10.14 15.97 -2.02
C GLU A 270 8.82 15.61 -2.71
N GLU A 271 8.76 14.48 -3.42
CA GLU A 271 7.52 13.97 -4.02
C GLU A 271 6.47 13.68 -2.96
N LEU A 272 6.83 12.96 -1.89
CA LEU A 272 5.91 12.68 -0.78
C LEU A 272 5.43 14.00 -0.14
N LYS A 273 6.31 14.97 0.10
CA LYS A 273 5.94 16.26 0.69
C LYS A 273 4.95 17.06 -0.16
N LYS A 274 4.95 16.91 -1.49
CA LYS A 274 3.97 17.56 -2.37
C LYS A 274 2.54 17.04 -2.14
N GLU A 275 2.40 15.88 -1.50
CA GLU A 275 1.12 15.23 -1.24
C GLU A 275 0.55 15.55 0.14
N GLU A 276 1.20 16.41 0.94
CA GLU A 276 0.76 16.79 2.28
C GLU A 276 -0.73 17.18 2.31
N ALA A 277 -1.17 18.02 1.37
CA ALA A 277 -2.56 18.49 1.27
C ALA A 277 -3.56 17.35 1.02
N PHE A 278 -3.15 16.30 0.30
CA PHE A 278 -4.00 15.12 0.09
C PHE A 278 -4.19 14.34 1.40
N PHE A 279 -3.14 14.18 2.20
CA PHE A 279 -3.24 13.54 3.51
C PHE A 279 -4.07 14.38 4.48
N GLU A 280 -3.89 15.69 4.51
CA GLU A 280 -4.71 16.60 5.33
C GLU A 280 -6.20 16.51 4.95
N LYS A 281 -6.50 16.48 3.66
CA LYS A 281 -7.87 16.25 3.16
C LYS A 281 -8.42 14.92 3.67
N ILE A 282 -7.69 13.81 3.53
CA ILE A 282 -8.18 12.50 3.98
C ILE A 282 -8.38 12.45 5.49
N ASN A 283 -7.48 13.08 6.27
CA ASN A 283 -7.56 13.12 7.73
C ASN A 283 -8.78 13.91 8.23
N ALA A 284 -9.35 14.79 7.41
CA ALA A 284 -10.59 15.50 7.73
C ALA A 284 -11.86 14.62 7.58
N HIS A 285 -11.75 13.47 6.93
CA HIS A 285 -12.84 12.52 6.70
C HIS A 285 -12.72 11.28 7.59
N GLY A 286 -13.81 10.55 7.78
CA GLY A 286 -13.81 9.44 8.75
C GLY A 286 -15.10 8.64 8.84
N TYR A 287 -15.08 7.62 9.69
CA TYR A 287 -16.26 6.80 10.00
C TYR A 287 -16.61 6.98 11.47
N ARG A 288 -17.77 7.57 11.78
CA ARG A 288 -18.20 7.83 13.16
C ARG A 288 -18.68 6.56 13.87
N ARG A 289 -18.64 6.55 15.21
CA ARG A 289 -19.29 5.47 15.99
C ARG A 289 -20.78 5.76 16.10
N VAL A 290 -21.60 4.72 16.18
CA VAL A 290 -22.97 4.87 16.67
C VAL A 290 -22.84 5.25 18.14
N GLU A 291 -23.41 6.38 18.54
CA GLU A 291 -23.56 6.68 19.96
C GLU A 291 -24.59 5.69 20.51
N GLU A 292 -24.14 4.73 21.32
CA GLU A 292 -25.05 3.96 22.15
C GLU A 292 -25.52 4.89 23.27
N ASN A 293 -26.77 5.35 23.19
CA ASN A 293 -27.38 6.07 24.29
C ASN A 293 -27.36 5.17 25.54
N GLU A 294 -26.62 5.56 26.58
CA GLU A 294 -26.66 4.94 27.92
C GLU A 294 -27.99 5.19 28.67
N GLU A 295 -29.11 5.31 27.95
CA GLU A 295 -30.44 5.38 28.56
C GLU A 295 -31.24 4.13 28.21
N GLY A 296 -30.82 3.03 28.82
CA GLY A 296 -31.70 1.90 29.07
C GLY A 296 -32.80 2.27 30.06
N VAL A 297 -33.80 3.05 29.63
CA VAL A 297 -35.10 3.11 30.32
C VAL A 297 -36.24 3.19 29.31
N SER A 298 -36.80 2.03 29.01
CA SER A 298 -38.18 1.91 28.54
C SER A 298 -39.11 2.49 29.59
N ARG A 299 -39.95 3.46 29.24
CA ARG A 299 -41.22 3.69 29.95
C ARG A 299 -42.37 3.86 28.96
N ILE A 300 -43.45 3.20 29.39
CA ILE A 300 -44.73 2.88 28.77
C ILE A 300 -45.46 4.12 28.29
#